data_AF-A0A522X0Y7-F1
#
_entry.id   AF-A0A522X0Y7-F1
#
_cell.length_a   1.000
_cell.length_b   1.000
_cell.length_c   1.000
_cell.angle_alpha   90.00
_cell.angle_beta   90.00
_cell.angle_gamma   90.00
#
_symmetry.space_group_name_H-M   'P 1'
#
loop_
_entity.id
_entity.type
_entity.pdbx_description
1 polymer ?
#
loop_
_entity_poly.entity_id
_entity_poly.type
_entity_poly.pdbx_seq_one_letter_code
_entity_poly.pdbx_strand_id
1 'polypeptide(L)' 'QQATLSLRRGDERIMDTFTAQFERTLILQALHHTGGRRIEAATLLGIGRNTLTRKIQELGLENQGE' A
#
# COMPACT_ATOMS: atom_id res chain seq x y z
N GLN A 1 -0.85 -18.50 -3.60
CA GLN A 1 -1.98 -19.29 -4.15
C GLN A 1 -3.21 -18.43 -4.50
N GLN A 2 -3.41 -17.25 -3.90
CA GLN A 2 -4.60 -16.43 -4.20
C GLN A 2 -4.70 -15.95 -5.65
N ALA A 3 -3.59 -15.60 -6.30
CA ALA A 3 -3.59 -15.23 -7.72
C ALA A 3 -4.15 -16.33 -8.63
N THR A 4 -3.76 -17.59 -8.39
CA THR A 4 -4.28 -18.75 -9.13
C THR A 4 -5.79 -18.93 -8.94
N LEU A 5 -6.30 -18.69 -7.73
CA LEU A 5 -7.73 -18.78 -7.46
C LEU A 5 -8.51 -17.66 -8.15
N SER A 6 -8.02 -16.43 -8.12
CA SER A 6 -8.64 -15.31 -8.83
C SER A 6 -8.71 -15.52 -10.33
N LEU A 7 -7.64 -16.05 -10.94
CA LEU A 7 -7.62 -16.40 -12.35
C LEU A 7 -8.66 -17.48 -12.70
N ARG A 8 -8.81 -18.51 -11.84
CA ARG A 8 -9.79 -19.59 -12.05
C ARG A 8 -11.24 -19.11 -11.90
N ARG A 9 -11.50 -18.10 -11.06
CA ARG A 9 -12.83 -17.50 -10.90
C ARG A 9 -13.20 -16.55 -12.03
N GLY A 10 -12.24 -16.16 -12.87
CA GLY A 10 -12.45 -15.13 -13.90
C GLY A 10 -12.57 -13.73 -13.31
N ASP A 11 -11.94 -13.47 -12.15
CA ASP A 11 -11.89 -12.13 -11.56
C ASP A 11 -11.20 -11.17 -12.57
N GLU A 12 -11.70 -9.94 -12.68
CA GLU A 12 -11.09 -8.91 -13.54
C GLU A 12 -10.20 -7.97 -12.71
N ARG A 13 -9.25 -7.28 -13.38
CA ARG A 13 -8.32 -6.33 -12.73
C ARG A 13 -7.58 -6.93 -11.51
N ILE A 14 -7.20 -8.19 -11.64
CA ILE A 14 -6.51 -8.97 -10.60
C ILE A 14 -5.21 -8.27 -10.18
N MET A 15 -4.45 -7.74 -11.14
CA MET A 15 -3.20 -7.05 -10.90
C MET A 15 -3.39 -5.81 -10.01
N ASP A 16 -4.39 -4.98 -10.30
CA ASP A 16 -4.69 -3.77 -9.53
C ASP A 16 -5.04 -4.13 -8.07
N THR A 17 -5.84 -5.18 -7.89
CA THR A 17 -6.26 -5.65 -6.56
C THR A 17 -5.06 -6.08 -5.72
N PHE A 18 -4.18 -6.93 -6.26
CA PHE A 18 -3.01 -7.40 -5.53
C PHE A 18 -1.98 -6.29 -5.32
N THR A 19 -1.85 -5.36 -6.27
CA THR A 19 -0.98 -4.19 -6.14
C THR A 19 -1.47 -3.31 -4.99
N ALA A 20 -2.77 -3.00 -4.91
CA ALA A 20 -3.34 -2.22 -3.82
C ALA A 20 -3.16 -2.89 -2.45
N GLN A 21 -3.31 -4.22 -2.38
CA GLN A 21 -3.07 -4.99 -1.14
C GLN A 21 -1.60 -4.91 -0.71
N PHE A 22 -0.68 -5.13 -1.65
CA PHE A 22 0.75 -5.05 -1.39
C PHE A 22 1.17 -3.65 -0.93
N GLU A 23 0.74 -2.62 -1.65
CA GLU A 23 1.02 -1.22 -1.31
C GLU A 23 0.46 -0.85 0.07
N ARG A 24 -0.78 -1.26 0.38
CA ARG A 24 -1.39 -1.05 1.70
C ARG A 24 -0.53 -1.65 2.81
N THR A 25 -0.12 -2.91 2.68
CA THR A 25 0.72 -3.56 3.69
C THR A 25 2.07 -2.87 3.86
N LEU A 26 2.75 -2.56 2.76
CA LEU A 26 4.06 -1.90 2.80
C LEU A 26 4.00 -0.50 3.40
N ILE A 27 3.02 0.31 3.00
CA ILE A 27 2.85 1.67 3.50
C ILE A 27 2.55 1.65 5.00
N LEU A 28 1.66 0.76 5.46
CA LEU A 28 1.35 0.63 6.88
C LEU A 28 2.58 0.22 7.69
N GLN A 29 3.34 -0.77 7.23
CA GLN A 29 4.55 -1.21 7.93
C GLN A 29 5.63 -0.13 7.95
N ALA A 30 5.80 0.62 6.87
CA ALA A 30 6.74 1.74 6.82
C ALA A 30 6.33 2.86 7.80
N LEU A 31 5.04 3.21 7.84
CA LEU A 31 4.52 4.21 8.79
C LEU A 31 4.67 3.76 10.24
N HIS A 32 4.33 2.51 10.56
CA HIS A 32 4.54 1.93 11.90
C HIS A 32 6.01 1.97 12.30
N HIS A 33 6.90 1.56 11.39
CA HIS A 33 8.34 1.55 11.65
C HIS A 33 8.91 2.97 11.91
N THR A 34 8.35 4.00 11.26
CA THR A 34 8.77 5.39 11.46
C THR A 34 7.92 6.14 12.47
N GLY A 35 7.00 5.49 13.19
CA GLY A 35 6.09 6.14 14.14
C GLY A 35 5.25 7.25 13.49
N GLY A 36 4.67 6.97 12.32
CA GLY A 36 3.81 7.89 11.57
C GLY A 36 4.55 8.98 10.77
N ARG A 37 5.89 9.02 10.81
CA ARG A 37 6.67 10.04 10.09
C ARG A 37 6.71 9.74 8.59
N ARG A 38 5.83 10.42 7.85
CA ARG A 38 5.61 10.22 6.41
C ARG A 38 6.85 10.49 5.55
N ILE A 39 7.72 11.42 5.94
CA ILE A 39 8.94 11.73 5.16
C ILE A 39 9.90 10.53 5.22
N GLU A 40 10.19 10.03 6.43
CA GLU A 40 11.05 8.86 6.63
C GLU A 40 10.45 7.61 5.99
N ALA A 41 9.13 7.39 6.14
CA ALA A 41 8.46 6.25 5.51
C ALA A 41 8.58 6.31 3.98
N ALA A 42 8.43 7.48 3.37
CA ALA A 42 8.59 7.66 1.93
C ALA A 42 10.03 7.37 1.49
N THR A 43 11.03 7.82 2.25
CA THR A 43 12.44 7.51 2.02
C THR A 43 12.70 6.00 2.10
N LEU A 44 12.18 5.31 3.10
CA LEU A 44 12.33 3.84 3.24
C LEU A 44 11.68 3.07 2.08
N LEU A 45 10.53 3.55 1.60
CA LEU A 45 9.83 2.97 0.46
C LEU A 45 10.43 3.35 -0.90
N GLY A 46 11.42 4.26 -0.93
CA GLY A 46 12.03 4.73 -2.17
C GLY A 46 11.10 5.56 -3.06
N ILE A 47 10.05 6.15 -2.49
CA ILE A 47 9.08 6.98 -3.22
C ILE A 47 9.06 8.42 -2.68
N GLY A 48 8.57 9.35 -3.50
CA GLY A 48 8.41 10.73 -3.06
C GLY A 48 7.32 10.87 -1.98
N ARG A 49 7.51 11.80 -1.04
CA ARG A 49 6.52 12.10 0.02
C ARG A 49 5.13 12.40 -0.54
N ASN A 50 5.03 13.11 -1.66
CA ASN A 50 3.74 13.44 -2.29
C ASN A 50 3.05 12.19 -2.85
N THR A 51 3.83 11.26 -3.41
CA THR A 51 3.33 9.96 -3.89
C THR A 51 2.82 9.13 -2.71
N LEU A 52 3.57 9.10 -1.60
CA LEU A 52 3.11 8.43 -0.39
C LEU A 52 1.80 9.03 0.12
N THR A 53 1.69 10.37 0.18
CA THR A 53 0.44 11.02 0.60
C THR A 53 -0.75 10.62 -0.28
N ARG A 54 -0.59 10.63 -1.61
CA ARG A 54 -1.65 10.21 -2.54
C ARG A 54 -2.05 8.76 -2.32
N LYS A 55 -1.07 7.85 -2.20
CA LYS A 55 -1.34 6.43 -1.94
C LYS A 55 -2.05 6.20 -0.60
N ILE A 56 -1.70 6.94 0.45
CA ILE A 56 -2.41 6.87 1.74
C ILE A 56 -3.88 7.24 1.57
N GLN A 57 -4.20 8.26 0.77
CA GLN A 57 -5.57 8.68 0.48
C GLN A 57 -6.32 7.68 -0.39
N GLU A 58 -5.72 7.28 -1.52
CA GLU A 58 -6.29 6.32 -2.47
C GLU A 58 -6.59 4.97 -1.81
N LEU A 59 -5.73 4.53 -0.89
CA LEU A 59 -5.88 3.27 -0.16
C LEU A 59 -6.70 3.41 1.13
N GLY A 60 -7.11 4.62 1.54
CA GLY A 60 -7.88 4.86 2.76
C GLY A 60 -7.13 4.52 4.05
N LEU A 61 -5.87 4.94 4.17
CA LEU A 61 -4.95 4.62 5.28
C LEU A 61 -4.74 5.78 6.26
N GLU A 62 -5.47 6.88 6.13
CA GLU A 62 -5.18 8.16 6.81
C GLU A 62 -5.09 8.04 8.35
N ASN A 63 -5.82 7.09 8.95
CA ASN A 63 -5.90 6.88 10.39
C ASN A 63 -5.25 5.57 10.88
N GLN A 64 -4.49 4.87 10.02
CA GLN A 64 -3.98 3.53 10.34
C GLN A 64 -2.46 3.48 10.62
N GLY A 65 -1.78 4.62 10.50
CA GLY A 65 -0.32 4.72 10.57
C GLY A 65 0.23 5.37 11.84
N GLU A 66 -0.54 5.39 12.93
CA GLU A 66 -0.07 5.82 14.26
C GLU A 66 0.76 4.72 14.95
#